data_AF-A0A0B5BG99-F1
#
_entry.id   AF-A0A0B5BG99-F1
#
_cell.length_a   1.000
_cell.length_b   1.000
_cell.length_c   1.000
_cell.angle_alpha   90.00
_cell.angle_beta   90.00
_cell.angle_gamma   90.00
#
_symmetry.space_group_name_H-M   'P 1'
#
loop_
_entity.id
_entity.type
_entity.pdbx_description
1 polymer ?
#
loop_
_entity_poly.entity_id
_entity_poly.type
_entity_poly.pdbx_seq_one_letter_code
_entity_poly.pdbx_strand_id
1 'polypeptide(L)'
;MPDFGSPFAGRAADRKLTHAELVRAIRFMVSAEYEAIQLYMQLAESTDNALAQAVLRDVADEERVHAGEFLKLLYQLEPEEERFYAEGFEEVDEIVGELKKTAKAKGRKSAGKS
;
A
#
# COMPACT_ATOMS: atom_id res chain seq x y z
N MET A 1 -11.36 8.12 -0.28
CA MET A 1 -12.57 8.36 0.57
C MET A 1 -13.86 8.47 -0.24
N PRO A 2 -14.91 7.73 0.15
CA PRO A 2 -16.23 7.82 -0.47
C PRO A 2 -16.88 9.18 -0.23
N ASP A 3 -17.39 9.77 -1.31
CA ASP A 3 -18.23 10.98 -1.27
C ASP A 3 -19.70 10.59 -1.06
N PHE A 4 -20.07 10.29 0.19
CA PHE A 4 -21.44 9.95 0.55
C PHE A 4 -22.37 11.19 0.65
N GLY A 5 -21.86 12.40 0.38
CA GLY A 5 -22.59 13.66 0.62
C GLY A 5 -23.69 13.97 -0.41
N SER A 6 -23.76 13.24 -1.51
CA SER A 6 -24.71 13.49 -2.60
C SER A 6 -25.49 12.23 -3.00
N PRO A 7 -26.84 12.29 -3.16
CA PRO A 7 -27.69 11.15 -3.53
C PRO A 7 -27.29 10.44 -4.84
N PHE A 8 -26.39 11.04 -5.63
CA PHE A 8 -25.99 10.56 -6.94
C PHE A 8 -24.48 10.36 -7.11
N ALA A 9 -23.67 10.56 -6.07
CA ALA A 9 -22.21 10.41 -6.14
C ALA A 9 -21.74 8.99 -6.55
N GLY A 10 -22.58 7.97 -6.35
CA GLY A 10 -22.31 6.58 -6.74
C GLY A 10 -23.02 6.12 -8.03
N ARG A 11 -23.61 7.02 -8.83
CA ARG A 11 -24.23 6.60 -10.09
C ARG A 11 -23.17 6.02 -11.04
N ALA A 12 -23.55 4.95 -11.74
CA ALA A 12 -22.72 4.41 -12.81
C ALA A 12 -22.50 5.47 -13.90
N ALA A 13 -21.31 5.44 -14.51
CA ALA A 13 -21.01 6.28 -15.66
C ALA A 13 -22.01 6.05 -16.80
N ASP A 14 -22.34 7.12 -17.52
CA ASP A 14 -23.22 7.12 -18.69
C ASP A 14 -22.70 6.28 -19.85
N ARG A 15 -21.39 6.00 -19.84
CA ARG A 15 -20.70 5.05 -20.71
C ARG A 15 -19.84 4.07 -19.92
N LYS A 16 -19.43 2.99 -20.59
CA LYS A 16 -18.39 2.11 -20.05
C LYS A 16 -17.05 2.84 -19.98
N LEU A 17 -16.25 2.46 -18.99
CA LEU A 17 -14.88 2.95 -18.87
C LEU A 17 -14.05 2.46 -20.06
N THR A 18 -13.17 3.31 -20.54
CA THR A 18 -12.05 2.88 -21.37
C THR A 18 -11.10 2.03 -20.53
N HIS A 19 -10.26 1.24 -21.18
CA HIS A 19 -9.27 0.42 -20.49
C HIS A 19 -8.37 1.26 -19.56
N ALA A 20 -7.86 2.40 -20.06
CA ALA A 20 -7.02 3.31 -19.27
C ALA A 20 -7.75 3.92 -18.06
N GLU A 21 -9.06 4.17 -18.18
CA GLU A 21 -9.86 4.62 -17.03
C GLU A 21 -10.08 3.51 -16.00
N LEU A 22 -10.29 2.27 -16.44
CA LEU A 22 -10.39 1.12 -15.54
C LEU A 22 -9.07 0.92 -14.78
N VAL A 23 -7.94 0.91 -15.47
CA VAL A 23 -6.61 0.80 -14.84
C VAL A 23 -6.40 1.91 -13.81
N ARG A 24 -6.73 3.18 -14.16
CA ARG A 24 -6.68 4.29 -13.19
C ARG A 24 -7.60 4.08 -11.99
N ALA A 25 -8.82 3.59 -12.20
CA ALA A 25 -9.75 3.31 -11.11
C ALA A 25 -9.21 2.23 -10.17
N ILE A 26 -8.61 1.15 -10.69
CA ILE A 26 -8.01 0.10 -9.86
C ILE A 26 -6.82 0.63 -9.04
N ARG A 27 -5.97 1.51 -9.60
CA ARG A 27 -4.91 2.18 -8.81
C ARG A 27 -5.48 2.97 -7.63
N PHE A 28 -6.61 3.65 -7.83
CA PHE A 28 -7.31 4.33 -6.73
C PHE A 28 -7.89 3.37 -5.70
N MET A 29 -8.37 2.18 -6.12
CA MET A 29 -8.84 1.16 -5.17
C MET A 29 -7.70 0.64 -4.29
N VAL A 30 -6.52 0.35 -4.86
CA VAL A 30 -5.33 -0.01 -4.07
C VAL A 30 -4.99 1.09 -3.04
N SER A 31 -5.06 2.35 -3.46
CA SER A 31 -4.80 3.49 -2.56
C SER A 31 -5.87 3.63 -1.47
N ALA A 32 -7.13 3.33 -1.79
CA ALA A 32 -8.23 3.37 -0.83
C ALA A 32 -8.07 2.30 0.26
N GLU A 33 -7.58 1.10 -0.08
CA GLU A 33 -7.29 0.08 0.93
C GLU A 33 -6.17 0.52 1.88
N TYR A 34 -5.10 1.13 1.38
CA TYR A 34 -4.05 1.68 2.24
C TYR A 34 -4.54 2.83 3.14
N GLU A 35 -5.44 3.68 2.62
CA GLU A 35 -6.10 4.72 3.42
C GLU A 35 -6.96 4.09 4.53
N ALA A 36 -7.74 3.05 4.22
CA ALA A 36 -8.58 2.34 5.18
C ALA A 36 -7.73 1.70 6.31
N ILE A 37 -6.67 0.97 5.95
CA ILE A 37 -5.71 0.39 6.92
C ILE A 37 -5.21 1.46 7.89
N GLN A 38 -4.74 2.59 7.36
CA GLN A 38 -4.18 3.67 8.18
C GLN A 38 -5.23 4.27 9.12
N LEU A 39 -6.45 4.52 8.63
CA LEU A 39 -7.53 5.08 9.44
C LEU A 39 -7.93 4.15 10.58
N TYR A 40 -8.09 2.86 10.30
CA TYR A 40 -8.52 1.88 11.28
C TYR A 40 -7.47 1.64 12.35
N MET A 41 -6.20 1.48 11.95
CA MET A 41 -5.09 1.32 12.88
C MET A 41 -4.92 2.55 13.77
N GLN A 42 -4.94 3.75 13.20
CA GLN A 42 -4.83 4.99 13.98
C GLN A 42 -5.99 5.14 14.97
N LEU A 43 -7.23 4.80 14.59
CA LEU A 43 -8.37 4.85 15.50
C LEU A 43 -8.26 3.79 16.61
N ALA A 44 -7.80 2.58 16.27
CA ALA A 44 -7.56 1.53 17.25
C ALA A 44 -6.49 1.93 18.29
N GLU A 45 -5.44 2.63 17.86
CA GLU A 45 -4.41 3.19 18.75
C GLU A 45 -4.91 4.37 19.59
N SER A 46 -5.99 5.03 19.16
CA SER A 46 -6.54 6.25 19.78
C SER A 46 -7.72 6.00 20.73
N THR A 47 -8.04 4.75 21.04
CA THR A 47 -9.14 4.37 21.95
C THR A 47 -8.68 3.32 22.95
N ASP A 48 -9.29 3.30 24.13
CA ASP A 48 -9.13 2.28 25.17
C ASP A 48 -10.24 1.20 25.14
N ASN A 49 -11.23 1.33 24.24
CA ASN A 49 -12.28 0.34 24.09
C ASN A 49 -11.75 -0.94 23.44
N ALA A 50 -11.59 -2.01 24.24
CA ALA A 50 -11.00 -3.26 23.80
C ALA A 50 -11.74 -3.94 22.63
N LEU A 51 -13.08 -3.83 22.57
CA LEU A 51 -13.86 -4.39 21.45
C LEU A 51 -13.56 -3.64 20.16
N ALA A 52 -13.58 -2.30 20.20
CA ALA A 52 -13.29 -1.48 19.03
C ALA A 52 -11.86 -1.75 18.51
N GLN A 53 -10.88 -1.84 19.40
CA GLN A 53 -9.51 -2.19 19.02
C GLN A 53 -9.40 -3.54 18.31
N ALA A 54 -10.09 -4.57 18.83
CA ALA A 54 -10.05 -5.91 18.25
C ALA A 54 -10.63 -5.90 16.83
N VAL A 55 -11.83 -5.31 16.66
CA VAL A 55 -12.51 -5.25 15.36
C VAL A 55 -11.73 -4.41 14.36
N LEU A 56 -11.26 -3.22 14.75
CA LEU A 56 -10.55 -2.33 13.83
C LEU A 56 -9.23 -2.93 13.31
N ARG A 57 -8.50 -3.66 14.16
CA ARG A 57 -7.26 -4.33 13.74
C ARG A 57 -7.54 -5.51 12.80
N ASP A 58 -8.57 -6.29 13.10
CA ASP A 58 -9.01 -7.41 12.27
C ASP A 58 -9.42 -6.93 10.87
N VAL A 59 -10.28 -5.90 10.80
CA VAL A 59 -10.68 -5.27 9.53
C VAL A 59 -9.46 -4.69 8.81
N ALA A 60 -8.54 -4.00 9.50
CA ALA A 60 -7.33 -3.49 8.86
C ALA A 60 -6.45 -4.58 8.24
N ASP A 61 -6.39 -5.77 8.85
CA ASP A 61 -5.68 -6.91 8.26
C ASP A 61 -6.42 -7.48 7.04
N GLU A 62 -7.76 -7.46 7.01
CA GLU A 62 -8.55 -7.81 5.81
C GLU A 62 -8.29 -6.86 4.64
N GLU A 63 -8.20 -5.55 4.89
CA GLU A 63 -7.93 -4.58 3.80
C GLU A 63 -6.55 -4.78 3.15
N ARG A 64 -5.58 -5.38 3.87
CA ARG A 64 -4.29 -5.78 3.27
C ARG A 64 -4.46 -6.91 2.26
N VAL A 65 -5.43 -7.80 2.48
CA VAL A 65 -5.79 -8.85 1.51
C VAL A 65 -6.45 -8.21 0.29
N HIS A 66 -7.39 -7.29 0.49
CA HIS A 66 -8.05 -6.57 -0.62
C HIS A 66 -7.05 -5.76 -1.47
N ALA A 67 -6.08 -5.10 -0.84
CA ALA A 67 -4.99 -4.43 -1.55
C ALA A 67 -4.23 -5.42 -2.46
N GLY A 68 -3.96 -6.63 -1.98
CA GLY A 68 -3.36 -7.71 -2.76
C GLY A 68 -4.21 -8.18 -3.95
N GLU A 69 -5.53 -8.31 -3.77
CA GLU A 69 -6.46 -8.66 -4.85
C GLU A 69 -6.45 -7.60 -5.97
N PHE A 70 -6.53 -6.32 -5.60
CA PHE A 70 -6.49 -5.24 -6.57
C PHE A 70 -5.14 -5.12 -7.27
N LEU A 71 -4.03 -5.32 -6.57
CA LEU A 71 -2.70 -5.38 -7.18
C LEU A 71 -2.60 -6.53 -8.19
N LYS A 72 -3.11 -7.72 -7.84
CA LYS A 72 -3.11 -8.85 -8.78
C LYS A 72 -3.95 -8.57 -10.02
N LEU A 73 -5.12 -7.96 -9.86
CA LEU A 73 -5.95 -7.51 -10.98
C LEU A 73 -5.23 -6.47 -11.83
N LEU A 74 -4.53 -5.51 -11.21
CA LEU A 74 -3.75 -4.49 -11.91
C LEU A 74 -2.68 -5.12 -12.79
N TYR A 75 -1.95 -6.14 -12.33
CA TYR A 75 -0.99 -6.87 -13.17
C TYR A 75 -1.62 -7.56 -14.37
N GLN A 76 -2.85 -8.06 -14.24
CA GLN A 76 -3.56 -8.67 -15.37
C GLN A 76 -4.00 -7.63 -16.40
N LEU A 77 -4.34 -6.42 -15.96
CA LEU A 77 -4.83 -5.35 -16.83
C LEU A 77 -3.69 -4.54 -17.45
N GLU A 78 -2.62 -4.28 -16.71
CA GLU A 78 -1.46 -3.47 -17.10
C GLU A 78 -0.16 -4.18 -16.69
N PRO A 79 0.34 -5.14 -17.49
CA PRO A 79 1.49 -5.97 -17.15
C PRO A 79 2.80 -5.20 -16.93
N GLU A 80 2.94 -4.01 -17.51
CA GLU A 80 4.12 -3.16 -17.30
C GLU A 80 4.26 -2.69 -15.84
N GLU A 81 3.17 -2.61 -15.09
CA GLU A 81 3.19 -2.31 -13.64
C GLU A 81 4.02 -3.36 -12.88
N GLU A 82 3.85 -4.65 -13.20
CA GLU A 82 4.59 -5.73 -12.56
C GLU A 82 6.09 -5.58 -12.81
N ARG A 83 6.50 -5.18 -14.02
CA ARG A 83 7.90 -4.93 -14.35
C ARG A 83 8.46 -3.76 -13.54
N PHE A 84 7.77 -2.63 -13.50
CA PHE A 84 8.24 -1.46 -12.76
C PHE A 84 8.31 -1.72 -11.25
N TYR A 85 7.41 -2.53 -10.70
CA TYR A 85 7.48 -2.87 -9.28
C TYR A 85 8.64 -3.79 -8.96
N ALA A 86 8.95 -4.75 -9.85
CA ALA A 86 10.14 -5.57 -9.71
C ALA A 86 11.44 -4.73 -9.72
N GLU A 87 11.54 -3.75 -10.63
CA GLU A 87 12.65 -2.79 -10.66
C GLU A 87 12.75 -2.01 -9.33
N GLY A 88 11.62 -1.50 -8.83
CA GLY A 88 11.59 -0.83 -7.52
C GLY A 88 12.01 -1.71 -6.34
N PHE A 89 11.77 -3.03 -6.40
CA PHE A 89 12.26 -3.95 -5.36
C PHE A 89 13.79 -4.09 -5.42
N GLU A 90 14.37 -4.20 -6.62
CA GLU A 90 15.82 -4.26 -6.82
C GLU A 90 16.50 -2.98 -6.31
N GLU A 91 15.93 -1.80 -6.58
CA GLU A 91 16.44 -0.52 -6.07
C GLU A 91 16.54 -0.49 -4.54
N VAL A 92 15.53 -1.02 -3.83
CA VAL A 92 15.54 -1.10 -2.36
C VAL A 92 16.63 -2.07 -1.87
N ASP A 93 16.79 -3.21 -2.53
CA ASP A 93 17.83 -4.20 -2.18
C ASP A 93 19.25 -3.62 -2.35
N GLU A 94 19.48 -2.83 -3.39
CA GLU A 94 20.73 -2.10 -3.60
C GLU A 94 21.02 -1.13 -2.45
N ILE A 95 20.02 -0.31 -2.06
CA ILE A 95 20.14 0.64 -0.94
C ILE A 95 20.49 -0.11 0.36
N VAL A 96 19.81 -1.23 0.64
CA VAL A 96 20.09 -2.07 1.82
C VAL A 96 21.52 -2.61 1.78
N GLY A 97 22.00 -3.03 0.60
CA GLY A 97 23.37 -3.47 0.38
C GLY A 97 24.40 -2.39 0.73
N GLU A 98 24.20 -1.17 0.24
CA GLU A 98 25.09 -0.03 0.48
C GLU A 98 25.12 0.39 1.96
N LEU A 99 23.98 0.37 2.65
CA LEU A 99 23.92 0.63 4.09
C LEU A 99 24.71 -0.41 4.89
N LYS A 100 24.61 -1.69 4.54
CA LYS A 100 25.37 -2.78 5.19
C LYS A 100 26.88 -2.64 4.93
N LYS A 101 27.31 -2.30 3.72
CA LYS A 101 28.73 -2.03 3.40
C LYS A 101 29.26 -0.85 4.21
N THR A 102 28.49 0.24 4.29
CA THR A 102 28.83 1.43 5.08
C THR A 102 28.97 1.13 6.57
N ALA A 103 28.04 0.36 7.14
CA ALA A 103 28.10 -0.05 8.55
C ALA A 103 29.34 -0.91 8.84
N LYS A 104 29.65 -1.89 7.97
CA LYS A 104 30.86 -2.72 8.09
C LYS A 104 32.15 -1.91 7.99
N ALA A 105 32.22 -0.92 7.11
CA ALA A 105 33.37 -0.04 6.96
C ALA A 105 33.61 0.83 8.22
N LYS A 106 32.53 1.34 8.85
CA LYS A 106 32.60 2.07 10.13
C LYS A 106 33.05 1.17 11.28
N GLY A 107 32.57 -0.07 11.36
CA GLY A 107 33.01 -1.07 12.34
C GLY A 107 34.50 -1.42 12.22
N ARG A 108 35.01 -1.64 11.00
CA ARG A 108 36.44 -1.91 10.77
C ARG A 108 37.35 -0.72 11.14
N LYS A 109 36.93 0.51 10.88
CA LYS A 109 37.69 1.72 11.25
C LYS A 109 37.77 1.96 12.76
N SER A 110 36.78 1.51 13.54
CA SER A 110 36.80 1.62 15.01
C SER A 110 37.66 0.52 15.66
N ALA A 111 37.68 -0.70 15.09
CA ALA A 111 38.51 -1.80 15.59
C ALA A 111 40.02 -1.64 15.32
N GLY A 112 40.43 -0.84 14.31
CA GLY A 112 41.83 -0.59 13.96
C GLY A 112 42.47 0.63 14.64
N LYS A 113 41.79 1.26 15.62
CA LYS A 113 42.27 2.44 16.37
C LYS A 113 42.70 2.13 17.81
N SER A 114 42.85 0.85 18.16
CA SER A 114 43.42 0.39 19.44
C SER A 114 44.86 -0.06 19.29
#